data_AF-A0A383AK35-F1
#
_entry.id   AF-A0A383AK35-F1
#
_cell.length_a   1.000
_cell.length_b   1.000
_cell.length_c   1.000
_cell.angle_alpha   90.00
_cell.angle_beta   90.00
_cell.angle_gamma   90.00
#
_symmetry.space_group_name_H-M   'P 1'
#
loop_
_entity.id
_entity.type
_entity.pdbx_description
1 polymer ?
#
loop_
_entity_poly.entity_id
_entity_poly.type
_entity_poly.pdbx_seq_one_letter_code
_entity_poly.pdbx_strand_id
1 'polypeptide(L)' 'VDIRQEAYRVADRSIRSIFIGGGTPSLFTPAQIKLLLDECRARLSIANNCEITMEVNPGKIECGSL' A
#
# COMPACT_ATOMS: atom_id res chain seq x y z
N VAL A 1 4.42 11.32 8.92
CA VAL A 1 5.63 11.54 8.11
C VAL A 1 5.39 10.91 6.74
N ASP A 2 5.73 11.60 5.64
CA ASP A 2 5.38 11.24 4.26
C ASP A 2 6.50 10.41 3.58
N ILE A 3 6.14 9.34 2.87
CA ILE A 3 7.06 8.49 2.08
C ILE A 3 7.93 9.30 1.11
N ARG A 4 7.40 10.41 0.56
CA ARG A 4 8.12 11.31 -0.35
C ARG A 4 9.36 11.91 0.30
N GLN A 5 9.33 12.11 1.61
CA GLN A 5 10.44 12.70 2.36
C GLN A 5 11.38 11.64 2.93
N GLU A 6 10.89 10.41 3.18
CA GLU A 6 11.63 9.39 3.93
C GLU A 6 12.21 8.26 3.07
N ALA A 7 11.88 8.18 1.78
CA ALA A 7 12.33 7.09 0.91
C ALA A 7 13.85 6.87 0.94
N TYR A 8 14.63 7.95 1.12
CA TYR A 8 16.09 7.88 1.25
C TYR A 8 16.58 6.97 2.38
N ARG A 9 15.79 6.81 3.45
CA ARG A 9 16.15 5.99 4.62
C ARG A 9 16.25 4.51 4.32
N VAL A 10 15.66 4.07 3.21
CA VAL A 10 15.60 2.67 2.80
C VAL A 10 16.05 2.46 1.34
N ALA A 11 16.71 3.45 0.73
CA ALA A 11 17.08 3.42 -0.69
C ALA A 11 17.92 2.19 -1.08
N ASP A 12 18.80 1.74 -0.19
CA ASP A 12 19.68 0.58 -0.41
C ASP A 12 19.05 -0.76 0.02
N ARG A 13 17.75 -0.78 0.32
CA ARG A 13 17.04 -1.96 0.83
C ARG A 13 15.85 -2.28 -0.06
N SER A 14 15.67 -3.56 -0.35
CA SER A 14 14.49 -4.05 -1.04
C SER A 14 13.35 -4.32 -0.05
N ILE A 15 12.19 -3.72 -0.30
CA ILE A 15 10.95 -3.92 0.46
C ILE A 15 10.35 -5.28 0.09
N ARG A 16 10.12 -6.12 1.10
CA ARG A 16 9.58 -7.48 0.93
C ARG A 16 8.14 -7.66 1.43
N SER A 17 7.64 -6.73 2.23
CA SER A 17 6.26 -6.74 2.71
C SER A 17 5.76 -5.31 2.88
N ILE A 18 4.50 -5.08 2.50
CA ILE A 18 3.75 -3.83 2.71
C ILE A 18 2.47 -4.19 3.46
N PHE A 19 2.27 -3.56 4.61
CA PHE A 19 1.04 -3.63 5.38
C PHE A 19 0.30 -2.29 5.28
N ILE A 20 -0.96 -2.33 4.85
CA ILE A 20 -1.84 -1.16 4.74
C ILE A 20 -2.84 -1.22 5.91
N GLY A 21 -2.55 -0.48 6.99
CA GLY A 21 -3.40 -0.38 8.17
C GLY A 21 -3.78 1.06 8.51
N GLY A 22 -4.45 1.26 9.65
CA GLY A 22 -4.87 2.58 10.14
C GLY A 22 -6.40 2.71 10.16
N GLY A 23 -6.96 3.78 9.57
CA GLY A 23 -8.40 4.07 9.60
C GLY A 23 -9.32 2.91 9.18
N THR A 24 -9.80 2.88 7.92
CA THR A 24 -10.52 1.72 7.36
C THR A 24 -10.12 1.57 5.90
N PRO A 25 -8.96 0.96 5.61
CA PRO A 25 -8.44 0.84 4.24
C PRO A 25 -9.41 0.19 3.25
N SER A 26 -10.31 -0.68 3.74
CA SER A 26 -11.36 -1.33 2.92
C SER A 26 -12.39 -0.37 2.32
N LEU A 27 -12.38 0.92 2.66
CA LEU A 27 -13.20 1.95 2.00
C LEU A 27 -12.57 2.50 0.71
N PHE A 28 -11.28 2.25 0.47
CA PHE A 28 -10.65 2.68 -0.77
C PHE A 28 -11.09 1.80 -1.94
N THR A 29 -11.39 2.46 -3.06
CA THR A 29 -11.62 1.76 -4.32
C THR A 29 -10.35 1.02 -4.78
N PRO A 30 -10.47 -0.05 -5.58
CA PRO A 30 -9.31 -0.72 -6.17
C PRO A 30 -8.39 0.22 -6.94
N ALA A 31 -8.94 1.24 -7.61
CA ALA A 31 -8.16 2.26 -8.32
C ALA A 31 -7.31 3.13 -7.38
N GLN A 32 -7.85 3.49 -6.21
CA GLN A 32 -7.11 4.25 -5.19
C GLN A 32 -5.99 3.40 -4.57
N ILE A 33 -6.25 2.12 -4.29
CA ILE A 33 -5.21 1.19 -3.81
C ILE A 33 -4.11 1.02 -4.86
N LYS A 34 -4.48 0.86 -6.14
CA LYS A 34 -3.51 0.79 -7.24
C LYS A 34 -2.64 2.04 -7.29
N LEU A 35 -3.25 3.23 -7.24
CA LEU A 35 -2.51 4.49 -7.26
C LEU A 35 -1.52 4.60 -6.10
N LEU A 36 -1.93 4.20 -4.89
CA LEU A 36 -1.06 4.17 -3.72
C LEU A 36 0.16 3.26 -3.95
N LEU A 37 -0.07 2.05 -4.44
CA LEU A 37 1.00 1.07 -4.69
C LEU A 37 1.94 1.52 -5.82
N ASP A 38 1.40 2.15 -6.87
CA ASP A 38 2.21 2.72 -7.95
C ASP A 38 3.11 3.84 -7.42
N GLU A 39 2.61 4.71 -6.55
CA GLU A 39 3.41 5.77 -5.90
C GLU A 39 4.50 5.20 -4.98
N CYS A 40 4.25 4.08 -4.30
CA CYS A 40 5.28 3.36 -3.54
C CYS A 40 6.35 2.77 -4.47
N ARG A 41 5.96 2.10 -5.56
CA ARG A 41 6.88 1.53 -6.56
C ARG A 41 7.75 2.57 -7.24
N ALA A 42 7.23 3.78 -7.44
CA ALA A 42 7.98 4.88 -8.04
C ALA A 42 9.13 5.40 -7.14
N ARG A 43 9.09 5.12 -5.83
CA ARG A 43 10.02 5.70 -4.84
C ARG A 43 10.82 4.68 -4.05
N LEU A 44 10.35 3.44 -3.98
CA LEU A 44 10.95 2.37 -3.19
C LEU A 44 11.35 1.21 -4.09
N SER A 45 12.48 0.57 -3.77
CA SER A 45 12.84 -0.71 -4.38
C SER A 45 11.96 -1.81 -3.78
N ILE A 46 10.93 -2.24 -4.50
CA ILE A 46 9.99 -3.28 -4.05
C ILE A 46 10.33 -4.61 -4.73
N ALA A 47 10.47 -5.67 -3.94
CA ALA A 47 10.73 -7.01 -4.46
C ALA A 47 9.57 -7.52 -5.32
N ASN A 48 9.88 -8.29 -6.38
CA ASN A 48 8.86 -8.84 -7.28
C ASN A 48 7.83 -9.73 -6.55
N ASN A 49 8.26 -10.40 -5.49
CA ASN A 49 7.43 -11.26 -4.64
C ASN A 49 7.03 -10.58 -3.33
N CYS A 50 6.96 -9.24 -3.31
CA CYS A 50 6.55 -8.51 -2.12
C CYS A 50 5.15 -8.93 -1.68
N GLU A 51 5.01 -9.28 -0.41
CA GLU A 51 3.71 -9.52 0.20
C GLU A 51 2.99 -8.18 0.40
N ILE A 52 1.69 -8.13 0.11
CA ILE A 52 0.86 -6.95 0.37
C ILE A 52 -0.36 -7.41 1.16
N THR A 53 -0.51 -6.87 2.37
CA THR A 53 -1.63 -7.16 3.27
C THR A 53 -2.33 -5.87 3.67
N MET A 54 -3.63 -5.95 3.95
CA MET A 54 -4.45 -4.79 4.27
C MET A 54 -5.47 -5.12 5.36
N GLU A 55 -5.68 -4.19 6.29
CA GLU A 55 -6.78 -4.28 7.25
C GLU A 55 -8.12 -4.11 6.55
N VAL A 56 -9.00 -5.09 6.72
CA VAL A 56 -10.37 -5.05 6.21
C VAL A 56 -11.33 -5.01 7.38
N ASN A 57 -12.25 -4.05 7.37
CA ASN A 57 -13.30 -3.97 8.37
C ASN A 57 -14.60 -4.56 7.78
N PRO A 58 -15.04 -5.76 8.21
CA PRO A 58 -16.11 -6.50 7.55
C PRO A 58 -17.46 -5.77 7.52
N GLY A 59 -17.72 -4.88 8.48
CA GLY A 59 -18.94 -4.06 8.51
C GLY A 59 -18.93 -2.84 7.56
N LYS A 60 -17.82 -2.58 6.86
CA LYS A 60 -17.60 -1.43 5.97
C LYS A 60 -16.91 -1.86 4.67
N ILE A 61 -17.35 -3.00 4.13
CA ILE A 61 -16.97 -3.42 2.79
C ILE A 61 -18.01 -2.86 1.84
N GLU A 62 -17.69 -1.76 1.14
CA GLU A 62 -18.33 -1.49 -0.14
C GLU A 62 -17.74 -2.50 -1.12
N CYS A 63 -18.43 -3.62 -1.30
CA CYS A 63 -18.04 -4.63 -2.26
C CYS A 63 -18.16 -3.97 -3.64
N GLY A 64 -17.02 -3.48 -4.16
CA GLY A 64 -16.93 -2.96 -5.52
C GLY A 64 -17.47 -4.04 -6.45
N SER A 65 -18.61 -3.73 -7.07
CA SER A 65 -19.24 -4.54 -8.11
C SER A 65 -18.17 -4.95 -9.13
N LEU A 66 -17.95 -6.25 -9.24
CA LEU A 66 -17.18 -6.89 -10.30
C LEU A 66 -17.83 -6.64 -11.67
#